data_AF-B7PZE9-F1
#
_entry.id   AF-B7PZE9-F1
#
_cell.length_a   1.000
_cell.length_b   1.000
_cell.length_c   1.000
_cell.angle_alpha   90.00
_cell.angle_beta   90.00
_cell.angle_gamma   90.00
#
_symmetry.space_group_name_H-M   'P 1'
#
loop_
_entity.id
_entity.type
_entity.pdbx_description
1 polymer ?
#
loop_
_entity_poly.entity_id
_entity_poly.type
_entity_poly.pdbx_seq_one_letter_code
_entity_poly.pdbx_strand_id
1 'polypeptide(L)'
;NIGDNSFLDRACRLTPAFMLVSLLMVLLPLTGSGPVWNETLQPYAQSCEKNWWTNLLYIGSWFHRDNMCLPHGWYLSCDMHYYIIAPVIFILMFKRPAISLLLLSALGALSIGTVAILTYLWNYPPIPIFVDPDPDHFNDFMSFIGYRPYTHLTAFCIGMATGYFLYRHKTLQMNRVTRLLGWLAACLVNMAVVFGAYNWNAYEAPSTAVAVVYAAFSRTAWAVGIAWIVLGSTSDFRRFINKVLSWKAFVPLSRLTFLVYLVHPLLILWHTAYLKKPFYTTQFFTGYLYLGHLFSAYCLSFSLSLTFESPFILLEKIISGQSAQHKKTDPDNNCKMPSEPRNGLSTLDFSKARDTAAKMRENSENGCSF
;
A
#
# COMPACT_ATOMS: atom_id res chain seq x y z
N ASN A 1 4.94 -3.96 27.21
CA ASN A 1 6.01 -4.18 26.22
C ASN A 1 5.45 -4.27 24.81
N ILE A 2 4.76 -3.22 24.35
CA ILE A 2 4.31 -3.05 22.96
C ILE A 2 5.03 -1.80 22.50
N GLY A 3 6.15 -1.91 21.79
CA GLY A 3 6.89 -0.71 21.40
C GLY A 3 8.18 -0.96 20.64
N ASP A 4 9.19 -1.52 21.31
CA ASP A 4 10.57 -1.28 20.86
C ASP A 4 11.00 -2.07 19.61
N ASN A 5 10.37 -3.20 19.30
CA ASN A 5 10.75 -4.00 18.12
C ASN A 5 9.90 -3.72 16.87
N SER A 6 8.72 -3.09 16.99
CA SER A 6 7.75 -3.05 15.88
C SER A 6 8.20 -2.17 14.70
N PHE A 7 9.00 -1.13 14.95
CA PHE A 7 9.61 -0.31 13.91
C PHE A 7 10.80 -1.01 13.25
N LEU A 8 11.69 -1.57 14.08
CA LEU A 8 12.87 -2.29 13.61
C LEU A 8 12.47 -3.50 12.77
N ASP A 9 11.49 -4.29 13.19
CA ASP A 9 10.96 -5.43 12.43
C ASP A 9 10.43 -4.99 11.05
N ARG A 10 9.72 -3.87 10.99
CA ARG A 10 9.19 -3.34 9.72
C ARG A 10 10.33 -2.85 8.81
N ALA A 11 11.31 -2.15 9.37
CA ALA A 11 12.47 -1.68 8.64
C ALA A 11 13.33 -2.84 8.11
N CYS A 12 13.60 -3.86 8.94
CA CYS A 12 14.34 -5.07 8.56
C CYS A 12 13.68 -5.81 7.40
N ARG A 13 12.35 -5.79 7.32
CA ARG A 13 11.61 -6.42 6.20
C ARG A 13 11.65 -5.61 4.91
N LEU A 14 11.53 -4.28 4.97
CA LEU A 14 11.33 -3.43 3.77
C LEU A 14 12.65 -2.90 3.20
N THR A 15 13.59 -2.52 4.07
CA THR A 15 14.83 -1.85 3.70
C THR A 15 15.74 -2.69 2.80
N PRO A 16 15.96 -4.00 3.01
CA PRO A 16 16.88 -4.77 2.18
C PRO A 16 16.51 -4.75 0.69
N ALA A 17 15.22 -4.96 0.38
CA ALA A 17 14.72 -4.92 -0.99
C ALA A 17 14.83 -3.50 -1.59
N PHE A 18 14.53 -2.47 -0.79
CA PHE A 18 14.61 -1.08 -1.26
C PHE A 18 16.06 -0.67 -1.58
N MET A 19 17.01 -1.10 -0.75
CA MET A 19 18.44 -0.87 -0.98
C MET A 19 18.98 -1.69 -2.15
N LEU A 20 18.55 -2.94 -2.32
CA LEU A 20 18.88 -3.76 -3.48
C LEU A 20 18.45 -3.07 -4.78
N VAL A 21 17.21 -2.58 -4.85
CA VAL A 21 16.72 -1.89 -6.06
C VAL A 21 17.43 -0.56 -6.29
N SER A 22 17.84 0.13 -5.23
CA SER A 22 18.68 1.34 -5.33
C SER A 22 20.04 1.00 -5.97
N LEU A 23 20.65 -0.11 -5.56
CA LEU A 23 21.89 -0.61 -6.18
C LEU A 23 21.66 -1.05 -7.64
N LEU A 24 20.56 -1.75 -7.94
CA LEU A 24 20.23 -2.15 -9.30
C LEU A 24 20.04 -0.94 -10.22
N MET A 25 19.50 0.18 -9.72
CA MET A 25 19.38 1.41 -10.50
C MET A 25 20.76 2.00 -10.87
N VAL A 26 21.73 1.96 -9.96
CA VAL A 26 23.12 2.40 -10.23
C VAL A 26 23.78 1.52 -11.30
N LEU A 27 23.53 0.21 -11.26
CA LEU A 27 24.13 -0.75 -12.20
C LEU A 27 23.39 -0.81 -13.56
N LEU A 28 22.15 -0.32 -13.62
CA LEU A 28 21.27 -0.44 -14.80
C LEU A 28 21.89 0.10 -16.11
N PRO A 29 22.61 1.24 -16.13
CA PRO A 29 23.25 1.76 -17.34
C PRO A 29 24.29 0.81 -17.96
N LEU A 30 24.86 -0.13 -17.18
CA LEU A 30 25.88 -1.08 -17.66
C LEU A 30 25.29 -2.25 -18.45
N THR A 31 23.96 -2.40 -18.46
CA THR A 31 23.28 -3.61 -18.94
C THR A 31 22.93 -3.62 -20.43
N GLY A 32 23.17 -2.52 -21.15
CA GLY A 32 22.72 -2.42 -22.53
C GLY A 32 23.16 -1.15 -23.26
N SER A 33 22.53 -0.91 -24.40
CA SER A 33 22.73 0.26 -25.24
C SER A 33 21.48 0.59 -26.04
N GLY A 34 21.29 1.85 -26.38
CA GLY A 34 20.13 2.39 -27.08
C GLY A 34 20.33 3.87 -27.41
N PRO A 35 19.53 4.45 -28.32
CA PRO A 35 19.72 5.82 -28.78
C PRO A 35 19.55 6.86 -27.66
N VAL A 36 18.63 6.61 -26.72
CA VAL A 36 18.35 7.47 -25.56
C VAL A 36 18.80 6.83 -24.25
N TRP A 37 19.74 5.89 -24.31
CA TRP A 37 20.14 5.06 -23.17
C TRP A 37 20.71 5.88 -22.01
N ASN A 38 21.73 6.68 -22.32
CA ASN A 38 22.39 7.53 -21.32
C ASN A 38 21.44 8.65 -20.85
N GLU A 39 20.69 9.27 -21.77
CA GLU A 39 19.75 10.33 -21.42
C GLU A 39 18.64 9.84 -20.47
N THR A 40 18.18 8.60 -20.64
CA THR A 40 17.12 8.01 -19.82
C THR A 40 17.63 7.49 -18.48
N LEU A 41 18.77 6.78 -18.45
CA LEU A 41 19.21 6.03 -17.27
C LEU A 41 20.26 6.76 -16.42
N GLN A 42 21.14 7.56 -17.04
CA GLN A 42 22.26 8.21 -16.34
C GLN A 42 21.80 9.17 -15.23
N PRO A 43 20.74 9.99 -15.41
CA PRO A 43 20.26 10.88 -14.34
C PRO A 43 19.83 10.10 -13.08
N TYR A 44 19.12 8.98 -13.25
CA TYR A 44 18.71 8.15 -12.11
C TYR A 44 19.90 7.47 -11.43
N ALA A 45 20.85 6.95 -12.20
CA ALA A 45 22.05 6.33 -11.64
C ALA A 45 22.88 7.32 -10.83
N GLN A 46 23.15 8.52 -11.35
CA GLN A 46 23.90 9.57 -10.66
C GLN A 46 23.20 10.05 -9.38
N SER A 47 21.88 10.25 -9.45
CA SER A 47 21.11 10.64 -8.26
C SER A 47 21.09 9.53 -7.21
N CYS A 48 21.09 8.26 -7.62
CA CYS A 48 21.27 7.14 -6.71
C CYS A 48 22.67 7.07 -6.10
N GLU A 49 23.74 7.22 -6.88
CA GLU A 49 25.11 7.22 -6.36
C GLU A 49 25.32 8.28 -5.29
N LYS A 50 24.73 9.47 -5.49
CA LYS A 50 24.85 10.59 -4.54
C LYS A 50 23.92 10.47 -3.33
N ASN A 51 22.67 10.02 -3.54
CA ASN A 51 21.60 10.13 -2.55
C ASN A 51 20.95 8.80 -2.14
N TRP A 52 21.57 7.64 -2.38
CA TRP A 52 21.05 6.33 -1.95
C TRP A 52 20.72 6.27 -0.46
N TRP A 53 21.48 6.96 0.37
CA TRP A 53 21.29 7.00 1.84
C TRP A 53 19.94 7.60 2.24
N THR A 54 19.33 8.43 1.38
CA THR A 54 17.99 9.00 1.63
C THR A 54 16.89 7.94 1.58
N ASN A 55 17.07 6.86 0.80
CA ASN A 55 16.17 5.71 0.77
C ASN A 55 16.30 4.87 2.05
N LEU A 56 17.52 4.70 2.57
CA LEU A 56 17.78 4.01 3.84
C LEU A 56 17.10 4.70 5.02
N LEU A 57 17.14 6.03 5.04
CA LEU A 57 16.50 6.85 6.09
C LEU A 57 15.02 7.14 5.83
N TYR A 58 14.47 6.69 4.69
CA TYR A 58 13.10 6.97 4.27
C TYR A 58 12.74 8.46 4.15
N ILE A 59 13.71 9.34 3.94
CA ILE A 59 13.48 10.80 3.81
C ILE A 59 13.48 11.31 2.36
N GLY A 60 13.68 10.43 1.37
CA GLY A 60 13.77 10.78 -0.05
C GLY A 60 12.60 11.63 -0.57
N SER A 61 11.39 11.45 -0.02
CA SER A 61 10.20 12.24 -0.38
C SER A 61 10.31 13.76 -0.14
N TRP A 62 11.31 14.21 0.63
CA TRP A 62 11.55 15.63 0.90
C TRP A 62 12.51 16.31 -0.08
N PHE A 63 13.16 15.52 -0.93
CA PHE A 63 14.09 16.02 -1.95
C PHE A 63 13.33 16.39 -3.22
N HIS A 64 13.91 17.32 -3.99
CA HIS A 64 13.42 17.60 -5.34
C HIS A 64 13.60 16.36 -6.23
N ARG A 65 12.69 16.13 -7.19
CA ARG A 65 12.62 14.93 -8.03
C ARG A 65 13.99 14.52 -8.59
N ASP A 66 14.72 15.46 -9.16
CA ASP A 66 16.00 15.21 -9.83
C ASP A 66 17.08 14.71 -8.87
N ASN A 67 16.95 14.97 -7.57
CA ASN A 67 17.88 14.51 -6.55
C ASN A 67 17.43 13.20 -5.89
N MET A 68 16.26 12.66 -6.23
CA MET A 68 15.77 11.40 -5.66
C MET A 68 16.46 10.22 -6.35
N CYS A 69 16.95 9.25 -5.58
CA CYS A 69 17.47 8.00 -6.14
C CYS A 69 16.37 7.21 -6.86
N LEU A 70 15.31 6.87 -6.13
CA LEU A 70 14.15 6.15 -6.66
C LEU A 70 12.92 7.04 -6.48
N PRO A 71 12.46 7.77 -7.52
CA PRO A 71 11.32 8.68 -7.37
C PRO A 71 10.10 7.96 -6.82
N HIS A 72 9.76 6.78 -7.36
CA HIS A 72 8.66 5.95 -6.87
C HIS A 72 8.80 5.57 -5.38
N GLY A 73 10.00 5.54 -4.81
CA GLY A 73 10.24 5.32 -3.39
C GLY A 73 9.58 6.35 -2.46
N TRP A 74 9.07 7.48 -2.98
CA TRP A 74 8.31 8.48 -2.23
C TRP A 74 7.20 7.89 -1.38
N TYR A 75 6.51 6.86 -1.89
CA TYR A 75 5.40 6.20 -1.19
C TYR A 75 5.89 5.49 0.07
N LEU A 76 7.03 4.80 -0.03
CA LEU A 76 7.62 4.07 1.08
C LEU A 76 8.15 5.01 2.15
N SER A 77 8.73 6.14 1.74
CA SER A 77 9.05 7.27 2.62
C SER A 77 7.82 7.76 3.39
N CYS A 78 6.71 8.03 2.69
CA CYS A 78 5.48 8.49 3.31
C CYS A 78 4.90 7.45 4.29
N ASP A 79 4.88 6.17 3.90
CA ASP A 79 4.39 5.07 4.73
C ASP A 79 5.18 4.96 6.04
N MET A 80 6.52 5.06 6.00
CA MET A 80 7.34 5.05 7.21
C MET A 80 7.10 6.27 8.09
N HIS A 81 6.99 7.48 7.52
CA HIS A 81 6.66 8.67 8.28
C HIS A 81 5.31 8.53 9.01
N TYR A 82 4.28 8.05 8.31
CA TYR A 82 2.97 7.85 8.91
C TYR A 82 2.95 6.71 9.92
N TYR A 83 3.74 5.65 9.70
CA TYR A 83 3.89 4.56 10.65
C TYR A 83 4.49 5.02 11.97
N ILE A 84 5.43 5.96 11.96
CA ILE A 84 6.00 6.57 13.17
C ILE A 84 4.94 7.42 13.90
N ILE A 85 4.09 8.15 13.16
CA ILE A 85 3.05 9.02 13.73
C ILE A 85 1.85 8.21 14.26
N ALA A 86 1.53 7.08 13.64
CA ALA A 86 0.32 6.31 13.89
C ALA A 86 0.14 5.87 15.36
N PRO A 87 1.15 5.36 16.10
CA PRO A 87 1.01 4.99 17.51
C PRO A 87 0.52 6.13 18.40
N VAL A 88 1.02 7.36 18.19
CA VAL A 88 0.60 8.54 18.96
C VAL A 88 -0.88 8.81 18.73
N ILE A 89 -1.31 8.77 17.47
CA ILE A 89 -2.71 8.96 17.10
C ILE A 89 -3.57 7.83 17.68
N PHE A 90 -3.13 6.58 17.62
CA PHE A 90 -3.85 5.44 18.20
C PHE A 90 -4.02 5.59 19.71
N ILE A 91 -2.96 5.91 20.45
CA ILE A 91 -3.03 6.14 21.91
C ILE A 91 -4.04 7.25 22.22
N LEU A 92 -4.00 8.36 21.48
CA LEU A 92 -4.95 9.44 21.64
C LEU A 92 -6.38 9.01 21.33
N MET A 93 -6.56 8.21 20.30
CA MET A 93 -7.86 7.70 19.85
C MET A 93 -8.52 6.76 20.86
N PHE A 94 -7.73 5.93 21.54
CA PHE A 94 -8.23 5.08 22.63
C PHE A 94 -8.59 5.87 23.88
N LYS A 95 -7.79 6.89 24.23
CA LYS A 95 -8.02 7.69 25.45
C LYS A 95 -9.09 8.76 25.29
N ARG A 96 -9.11 9.46 24.15
CA ARG A 96 -9.92 10.65 23.86
C ARG A 96 -10.35 10.65 22.38
N PRO A 97 -11.31 9.80 21.98
CA PRO A 97 -11.67 9.63 20.57
C PRO A 97 -12.16 10.91 19.89
N ALA A 98 -12.94 11.74 20.58
CA ALA A 98 -13.42 13.02 20.02
C ALA A 98 -12.26 13.97 19.66
N ILE A 99 -11.24 14.06 20.53
CA ILE A 99 -10.05 14.89 20.29
C ILE A 99 -9.22 14.30 19.15
N SER A 100 -9.06 12.97 19.10
CA SER A 100 -8.34 12.31 18.02
C SER A 100 -9.02 12.52 16.66
N LEU A 101 -10.35 12.37 16.59
CA LEU A 101 -11.12 12.62 15.37
C LEU A 101 -11.06 14.10 14.94
N LEU A 102 -11.11 15.03 15.90
CA LEU A 102 -10.92 16.45 15.62
C LEU A 102 -9.51 16.70 15.05
N LEU A 103 -8.47 16.15 15.66
CA LEU A 103 -7.10 16.25 15.16
C LEU A 103 -6.95 15.68 13.74
N LEU A 104 -7.49 14.49 13.48
CA LEU A 104 -7.47 13.89 12.15
C LEU A 104 -8.21 14.75 11.12
N SER A 105 -9.36 15.33 11.50
CA SER A 105 -10.11 16.23 10.62
C SER A 105 -9.34 17.51 10.31
N ALA A 106 -8.65 18.09 11.30
CA ALA A 106 -7.82 19.28 11.14
C ALA A 106 -6.61 19.00 10.26
N LEU A 107 -5.93 17.87 10.44
CA LEU A 107 -4.80 17.43 9.61
C LEU A 107 -5.21 17.18 8.15
N GLY A 108 -6.36 16.53 7.94
CA GLY A 108 -6.92 16.34 6.61
C GLY A 108 -7.31 17.66 5.94
N ALA A 109 -7.96 18.57 6.67
CA ALA A 109 -8.32 19.89 6.14
C ALA A 109 -7.07 20.73 5.80
N LEU A 110 -6.03 20.68 6.63
CA LEU A 110 -4.75 21.33 6.37
C LEU A 110 -4.10 20.77 5.11
N SER A 111 -4.06 19.45 4.95
CA SER A 111 -3.51 18.78 3.76
C SER A 111 -4.24 19.19 2.47
N ILE A 112 -5.58 19.16 2.48
CA ILE A 112 -6.42 19.64 1.36
C ILE A 112 -6.14 21.11 1.06
N GLY A 113 -6.09 21.95 2.10
CA GLY A 113 -5.83 23.38 1.98
C GLY A 113 -4.44 23.68 1.39
N THR A 114 -3.40 22.98 1.85
CA THR A 114 -2.04 23.11 1.30
C THR A 114 -2.01 22.76 -0.18
N VAL A 115 -2.65 21.65 -0.60
CA VAL A 115 -2.70 21.29 -2.02
C VAL A 115 -3.46 22.34 -2.82
N ALA A 116 -4.61 22.83 -2.33
CA ALA A 116 -5.38 23.88 -3.00
C ALA A 116 -4.57 25.17 -3.17
N ILE A 117 -3.90 25.63 -2.11
CA ILE A 117 -3.10 26.85 -2.11
C ILE A 117 -1.90 26.72 -3.06
N LEU A 118 -1.15 25.61 -2.98
CA LEU A 118 0.00 25.40 -3.86
C LEU A 118 -0.43 25.31 -5.33
N THR A 119 -1.54 24.63 -5.61
CA THR A 119 -2.07 24.52 -6.97
C THR A 119 -2.48 25.88 -7.52
N TYR A 120 -3.10 26.74 -6.69
CA TYR A 120 -3.52 28.08 -7.09
C TYR A 120 -2.35 29.05 -7.28
N LEU A 121 -1.42 29.11 -6.31
CA LEU A 121 -0.32 30.08 -6.33
C LEU A 121 0.67 29.83 -7.47
N TRP A 122 0.92 28.56 -7.78
CA TRP A 122 1.93 28.17 -8.76
C TRP A 122 1.31 27.68 -10.09
N ASN A 123 0.00 27.79 -10.25
CA ASN A 123 -0.73 27.32 -11.45
C ASN A 123 -0.40 25.87 -11.85
N TYR A 124 -0.19 25.00 -10.85
CA TYR A 124 0.12 23.60 -11.13
C TYR A 124 -1.07 22.87 -11.78
N PRO A 125 -0.81 21.85 -12.62
CA PRO A 125 -1.87 21.01 -13.15
C PRO A 125 -2.53 20.19 -12.02
N PRO A 126 -3.81 19.77 -12.17
CA PRO A 126 -4.52 19.02 -11.13
C PRO A 126 -3.97 17.62 -10.86
N ILE A 127 -3.24 17.09 -11.84
CA ILE A 127 -2.64 15.76 -11.89
C ILE A 127 -1.32 15.87 -12.66
N PRO A 128 -0.44 14.86 -12.59
CA PRO A 128 0.71 14.80 -13.48
C PRO A 128 0.23 14.59 -14.93
N ILE A 129 0.17 15.66 -15.72
CA ILE A 129 -0.19 15.64 -17.15
C ILE A 129 1.09 15.35 -17.94
N PHE A 130 1.13 14.21 -18.65
CA PHE A 130 2.32 13.80 -19.41
C PHE A 130 2.48 14.52 -20.76
N VAL A 131 1.44 15.22 -21.21
CA VAL A 131 1.39 15.96 -22.49
C VAL A 131 1.63 17.46 -22.26
N ASP A 132 1.96 17.87 -21.03
CA ASP A 132 2.29 19.27 -20.76
C ASP A 132 3.56 19.65 -21.56
N PRO A 133 3.52 20.72 -22.38
CA PRO A 133 4.68 21.14 -23.16
C PRO A 133 5.82 21.66 -22.29
N ASP A 134 5.56 22.06 -21.04
CA ASP A 134 6.59 22.50 -20.10
C ASP A 134 7.05 21.33 -19.21
N PRO A 135 8.28 20.81 -19.39
CA PRO A 135 8.80 19.72 -18.56
C PRO A 135 9.02 20.15 -17.10
N ASP A 136 9.26 21.44 -16.83
CA ASP A 136 9.53 21.94 -15.49
C ASP A 136 8.24 21.97 -14.65
N HIS A 137 7.10 22.28 -15.26
CA HIS A 137 5.78 22.16 -14.61
C HIS A 137 5.51 20.75 -14.07
N PHE A 138 5.84 19.71 -14.83
CA PHE A 138 5.72 18.33 -14.38
C PHE A 138 6.68 18.03 -13.22
N ASN A 139 7.95 18.43 -13.36
CA ASN A 139 8.98 18.19 -12.35
C ASN A 139 8.66 18.87 -11.02
N ASP A 140 8.24 20.13 -11.07
CA ASP A 140 7.87 20.90 -9.89
C ASP A 140 6.59 20.37 -9.26
N PHE A 141 5.56 20.06 -10.06
CA PHE A 141 4.36 19.42 -9.54
C PHE A 141 4.72 18.13 -8.79
N MET A 142 5.55 17.26 -9.37
CA MET A 142 5.95 16.03 -8.71
C MET A 142 6.77 16.29 -7.44
N SER A 143 7.66 17.30 -7.45
CA SER A 143 8.53 17.64 -6.32
C SER A 143 7.81 18.33 -5.15
N PHE A 144 6.77 19.12 -5.42
CA PHE A 144 6.06 19.91 -4.42
C PHE A 144 4.68 19.35 -4.06
N ILE A 145 4.04 18.60 -4.96
CA ILE A 145 2.70 18.03 -4.74
C ILE A 145 2.68 16.50 -4.87
N GLY A 146 3.40 15.92 -5.82
CA GLY A 146 3.35 14.49 -6.10
C GLY A 146 3.98 13.65 -4.99
N TYR A 147 5.21 13.99 -4.58
CA TYR A 147 6.03 13.16 -3.69
C TYR A 147 5.96 13.58 -2.21
N ARG A 148 5.38 14.75 -1.91
CA ARG A 148 5.43 15.33 -0.56
C ARG A 148 4.45 14.65 0.41
N PRO A 149 4.90 14.22 1.61
CA PRO A 149 4.03 13.53 2.57
C PRO A 149 2.83 14.37 3.03
N TYR A 150 2.96 15.68 3.17
CA TYR A 150 1.84 16.51 3.66
C TYR A 150 0.63 16.51 2.72
N THR A 151 0.82 16.19 1.44
CA THR A 151 -0.27 16.19 0.44
C THR A 151 -1.07 14.88 0.38
N HIS A 152 -0.60 13.83 1.06
CA HIS A 152 -1.25 12.52 1.14
C HIS A 152 -1.83 12.23 2.52
N LEU A 153 -1.64 13.16 3.46
CA LEU A 153 -2.04 13.01 4.86
C LEU A 153 -3.55 12.78 5.01
N THR A 154 -4.38 13.36 4.14
CA THR A 154 -5.83 13.13 4.17
C THR A 154 -6.21 11.67 3.98
N ALA A 155 -5.54 10.94 3.07
CA ALA A 155 -5.81 9.52 2.85
C ALA A 155 -5.46 8.69 4.09
N PHE A 156 -4.35 9.02 4.74
CA PHE A 156 -3.97 8.44 6.03
C PHE A 156 -5.02 8.72 7.12
N CYS A 157 -5.49 9.97 7.24
CA CYS A 157 -6.52 10.34 8.21
C CYS A 157 -7.84 9.59 8.00
N ILE A 158 -8.29 9.46 6.75
CA ILE A 158 -9.49 8.69 6.40
C ILE A 158 -9.30 7.22 6.76
N GLY A 159 -8.14 6.63 6.44
CA GLY A 159 -7.83 5.24 6.79
C GLY A 159 -7.86 5.00 8.30
N MET A 160 -7.23 5.88 9.09
CA MET A 160 -7.21 5.81 10.56
C MET A 160 -8.63 5.91 11.15
N ALA A 161 -9.43 6.88 10.69
CA ALA A 161 -10.80 7.04 11.14
C ALA A 161 -11.68 5.82 10.77
N THR A 162 -11.49 5.28 9.57
CA THR A 162 -12.20 4.08 9.11
C THR A 162 -11.84 2.85 9.93
N GLY A 163 -10.55 2.65 10.21
CA GLY A 163 -10.07 1.56 11.07
C GLY A 163 -10.63 1.65 12.50
N TYR A 164 -10.69 2.85 13.07
CA TYR A 164 -11.31 3.09 14.37
C TYR A 164 -12.80 2.77 14.38
N PHE A 165 -13.52 3.20 13.34
CA PHE A 165 -14.94 2.93 13.19
C PHE A 165 -15.21 1.41 13.15
N LEU A 166 -14.41 0.65 12.38
CA LEU A 166 -14.48 -0.81 12.35
C LEU A 166 -14.16 -1.46 13.70
N TYR A 167 -13.15 -0.94 14.41
CA TYR A 167 -12.81 -1.43 15.74
C TYR A 167 -13.97 -1.25 16.73
N ARG A 168 -14.69 -0.12 16.66
CA ARG A 168 -15.84 0.16 17.52
C ARG A 168 -17.09 -0.63 17.11
N HIS A 169 -17.26 -0.89 15.82
CA HIS A 169 -18.42 -1.57 15.25
C HIS A 169 -18.01 -2.88 14.58
N LYS A 170 -17.80 -3.93 15.39
CA LYS A 170 -17.36 -5.26 14.93
C LYS A 170 -18.25 -5.87 13.84
N THR A 171 -19.55 -5.55 13.83
CA THR A 171 -20.50 -5.97 12.80
C THR A 171 -21.36 -4.80 12.37
N LEU A 172 -21.27 -4.41 11.10
CA LEU A 172 -22.05 -3.32 10.52
C LEU A 172 -23.35 -3.86 9.93
N GLN A 173 -24.44 -3.70 10.68
CA GLN A 173 -25.79 -3.99 10.21
C GLN A 173 -26.31 -2.78 9.43
N MET A 174 -26.24 -2.85 8.10
CA MET A 174 -26.73 -1.79 7.20
C MET A 174 -27.97 -2.27 6.45
N ASN A 175 -28.97 -1.39 6.29
CA ASN A 175 -30.15 -1.68 5.48
C ASN A 175 -29.77 -1.87 3.99
N ARG A 176 -30.62 -2.54 3.20
CA ARG A 176 -30.29 -2.86 1.80
C ARG A 176 -30.05 -1.62 0.93
N VAL A 177 -30.77 -0.53 1.19
CA VAL A 177 -30.74 0.71 0.41
C VAL A 177 -29.43 1.47 0.64
N THR A 178 -29.07 1.74 1.89
CA THR A 178 -27.81 2.41 2.29
C THR A 178 -26.61 1.67 1.72
N ARG A 179 -26.62 0.34 1.72
CA ARG A 179 -25.55 -0.46 1.11
C ARG A 179 -25.47 -0.27 -0.39
N LEU A 180 -26.61 -0.39 -1.10
CA LEU A 180 -26.64 -0.26 -2.56
C LEU A 180 -26.18 1.14 -2.98
N LEU A 181 -26.74 2.17 -2.35
CA LEU A 181 -26.38 3.56 -2.62
C LEU A 181 -24.92 3.83 -2.31
N GLY A 182 -24.39 3.32 -1.20
CA GLY A 182 -22.99 3.52 -0.87
C GLY A 182 -22.03 2.81 -1.83
N TRP A 183 -22.35 1.58 -2.27
CA TRP A 183 -21.54 0.89 -3.29
C TRP A 183 -21.57 1.65 -4.62
N LEU A 184 -22.75 2.08 -5.07
CA LEU A 184 -22.89 2.89 -6.28
C LEU A 184 -22.11 4.21 -6.15
N ALA A 185 -22.26 4.91 -5.04
CA ALA A 185 -21.56 6.16 -4.77
C ALA A 185 -20.03 5.96 -4.76
N ALA A 186 -19.52 4.94 -4.07
CA ALA A 186 -18.09 4.64 -4.03
C ALA A 186 -17.52 4.31 -5.42
N CYS A 187 -18.24 3.49 -6.21
CA CYS A 187 -17.85 3.19 -7.59
C CYS A 187 -17.87 4.44 -8.47
N LEU A 188 -18.93 5.24 -8.41
CA LEU A 188 -19.07 6.46 -9.21
C LEU A 188 -18.00 7.49 -8.85
N VAL A 189 -17.74 7.72 -7.56
CA VAL A 189 -16.69 8.65 -7.09
C VAL A 189 -15.31 8.19 -7.57
N ASN A 190 -14.96 6.92 -7.37
CA ASN A 190 -13.65 6.42 -7.80
C ASN A 190 -13.50 6.43 -9.33
N MET A 191 -14.57 6.09 -10.08
CA MET A 191 -14.58 6.22 -11.54
C MET A 191 -14.43 7.68 -11.98
N ALA A 192 -15.11 8.63 -11.33
CA ALA A 192 -14.97 10.05 -11.63
C ALA A 192 -13.55 10.57 -11.38
N VAL A 193 -12.90 10.11 -10.30
CA VAL A 193 -11.49 10.46 -10.01
C VAL A 193 -10.50 9.84 -11.00
N VAL A 194 -10.82 8.70 -11.62
CA VAL A 194 -9.93 8.09 -12.62
C VAL A 194 -10.16 8.69 -14.00
N PHE A 195 -11.42 8.74 -14.44
CA PHE A 195 -11.79 9.13 -15.80
C PHE A 195 -12.00 10.63 -15.97
N GLY A 196 -12.19 11.40 -14.88
CA GLY A 196 -12.34 12.85 -14.95
C GLY A 196 -11.10 13.57 -15.50
N ALA A 197 -9.93 12.95 -15.37
CA ALA A 197 -8.66 13.42 -15.91
C ALA A 197 -8.46 13.15 -17.41
N TYR A 198 -9.36 12.40 -18.06
CA TYR A 198 -9.17 11.97 -19.45
C TYR A 198 -9.05 13.14 -20.42
N ASN A 199 -9.96 14.12 -20.33
CA ASN A 199 -9.98 15.26 -21.24
C ASN A 199 -8.71 16.11 -21.14
N TRP A 200 -8.09 16.19 -19.96
CA TRP A 200 -6.88 16.98 -19.73
C TRP A 200 -5.62 16.35 -20.28
N ASN A 201 -5.61 15.03 -20.45
CA ASN A 201 -4.51 14.32 -21.11
C ASN A 201 -4.70 14.19 -22.62
N ALA A 202 -5.94 14.35 -23.12
CA ALA A 202 -6.27 14.08 -24.52
C ALA A 202 -6.54 15.35 -25.35
N TYR A 203 -7.09 16.41 -24.75
CA TYR A 203 -7.66 17.53 -25.50
C TYR A 203 -7.25 18.90 -24.94
N GLU A 204 -7.71 19.25 -23.74
CA GLU A 204 -7.67 20.64 -23.24
C GLU A 204 -7.29 20.72 -21.77
N ALA A 205 -6.45 21.70 -21.43
CA ALA A 205 -6.09 21.98 -20.04
C ALA A 205 -7.31 22.49 -19.24
N PRO A 206 -7.47 22.10 -17.96
CA PRO A 206 -8.55 22.59 -17.12
C PRO A 206 -8.38 24.07 -16.79
N SER A 207 -9.49 24.75 -16.52
CA SER A 207 -9.43 26.09 -15.89
C SER A 207 -8.80 26.00 -14.50
N THR A 208 -8.18 27.09 -14.04
CA THR A 208 -7.51 27.15 -12.72
C THR A 208 -8.44 26.72 -11.57
N ALA A 209 -9.71 27.14 -11.62
CA ALA A 209 -10.69 26.75 -10.59
C ALA A 209 -10.93 25.23 -10.56
N VAL A 210 -11.08 24.60 -11.73
CA VAL A 210 -11.25 23.14 -11.83
C VAL A 210 -9.98 22.43 -11.40
N ALA A 211 -8.81 22.93 -11.78
CA ALA A 211 -7.52 22.37 -11.40
C ALA A 211 -7.34 22.35 -9.87
N VAL A 212 -7.60 23.47 -9.21
CA VAL A 212 -7.48 23.63 -7.75
C VAL A 212 -8.44 22.70 -7.01
N VAL A 213 -9.72 22.68 -7.41
CA VAL A 213 -10.73 21.82 -6.78
C VAL A 213 -10.36 20.35 -6.96
N TYR A 214 -9.97 19.95 -8.16
CA TYR A 214 -9.63 18.56 -8.43
C TYR A 214 -8.37 18.13 -7.68
N ALA A 215 -7.30 18.92 -7.72
CA ALA A 215 -6.05 18.62 -7.01
C ALA A 215 -6.29 18.41 -5.51
N ALA A 216 -7.07 19.30 -4.90
CA ALA A 216 -7.32 19.30 -3.47
C ALA A 216 -8.22 18.14 -3.00
N PHE A 217 -9.24 17.79 -3.78
CA PHE A 217 -10.28 16.84 -3.34
C PHE A 217 -10.19 15.44 -3.95
N SER A 218 -9.52 15.25 -5.10
CA SER A 218 -9.49 13.95 -5.79
C SER A 218 -8.95 12.81 -4.92
N ARG A 219 -7.84 13.05 -4.21
CA ARG A 219 -7.21 12.06 -3.30
C ARG A 219 -8.12 11.73 -2.12
N THR A 220 -8.78 12.73 -1.56
CA THR A 220 -9.77 12.60 -0.48
C THR A 220 -10.97 11.77 -0.94
N ALA A 221 -11.51 12.11 -2.12
CA ALA A 221 -12.65 11.43 -2.72
C ALA A 221 -12.33 9.95 -3.00
N TRP A 222 -11.15 9.67 -3.56
CA TRP A 222 -10.65 8.31 -3.74
C TRP A 222 -10.55 7.55 -2.42
N ALA A 223 -9.92 8.14 -1.40
CA ALA A 223 -9.76 7.52 -0.09
C ALA A 223 -11.11 7.24 0.59
N VAL A 224 -12.11 8.13 0.48
CA VAL A 224 -13.47 7.89 0.97
C VAL A 224 -14.15 6.75 0.22
N GLY A 225 -14.00 6.68 -1.11
CA GLY A 225 -14.52 5.58 -1.91
C GLY A 225 -13.93 4.23 -1.49
N ILE A 226 -12.61 4.17 -1.29
CA ILE A 226 -11.92 2.98 -0.77
C ILE A 226 -12.37 2.65 0.66
N ALA A 227 -12.50 3.64 1.54
CA ALA A 227 -13.00 3.44 2.90
C ALA A 227 -14.40 2.79 2.89
N TRP A 228 -15.29 3.25 2.02
CA TRP A 228 -16.60 2.62 1.87
C TRP A 228 -16.51 1.17 1.36
N ILE A 229 -15.61 0.87 0.41
CA ILE A 229 -15.40 -0.52 -0.07
C ILE A 229 -14.97 -1.42 1.09
N VAL A 230 -14.09 -0.95 1.98
CA VAL A 230 -13.66 -1.68 3.18
C VAL A 230 -14.85 -1.91 4.13
N LEU A 231 -15.58 -0.84 4.51
CA LEU A 231 -16.75 -0.93 5.39
C LEU A 231 -17.87 -1.82 4.80
N GLY A 232 -18.09 -1.74 3.49
CA GLY A 232 -19.08 -2.54 2.78
C GLY A 232 -18.68 -4.02 2.74
N SER A 233 -17.39 -4.33 2.68
CA SER A 233 -16.87 -5.71 2.62
C SER A 233 -16.90 -6.44 3.97
N THR A 234 -16.93 -5.71 5.09
CA THR A 234 -17.11 -6.28 6.43
C THR A 234 -18.58 -6.51 6.79
N SER A 235 -19.52 -5.97 6.01
CA SER A 235 -20.96 -6.24 6.18
C SER A 235 -21.35 -7.61 5.63
N ASP A 236 -22.35 -8.27 6.25
CA ASP A 236 -22.76 -9.67 5.98
C ASP A 236 -23.22 -9.96 4.52
N PHE A 237 -23.32 -8.95 3.65
CA PHE A 237 -23.98 -9.06 2.36
C PHE A 237 -23.14 -8.53 1.19
N ARG A 238 -22.11 -9.29 0.82
CA ARG A 238 -21.77 -9.71 -0.56
C ARG A 238 -20.72 -10.83 -0.47
N ARG A 239 -21.20 -12.05 -0.23
CA ARG A 239 -20.40 -13.29 -0.34
C ARG A 239 -19.56 -13.29 -1.63
N PHE A 240 -20.04 -12.71 -2.73
CA PHE A 240 -19.29 -12.66 -3.98
C PHE A 240 -18.02 -11.80 -3.91
N ILE A 241 -18.12 -10.51 -3.55
CA ILE A 241 -16.94 -9.63 -3.51
C ILE A 241 -15.93 -10.15 -2.50
N ASN A 242 -16.40 -10.57 -1.32
CA ASN A 242 -15.51 -11.14 -0.31
C ASN A 242 -14.87 -12.45 -0.81
N LYS A 243 -15.60 -13.34 -1.50
CA LYS A 243 -15.02 -14.55 -2.13
C LYS A 243 -13.94 -14.21 -3.18
N VAL A 244 -14.16 -13.19 -4.01
CA VAL A 244 -13.18 -12.77 -5.03
C VAL A 244 -11.95 -12.15 -4.36
N LEU A 245 -12.13 -11.21 -3.44
CA LEU A 245 -11.03 -10.52 -2.76
C LEU A 245 -10.24 -11.44 -1.81
N SER A 246 -10.87 -12.47 -1.25
CA SER A 246 -10.22 -13.49 -0.41
C SER A 246 -9.76 -14.72 -1.19
N TRP A 247 -9.74 -14.66 -2.54
CA TRP A 247 -9.37 -15.80 -3.35
C TRP A 247 -7.91 -16.19 -3.14
N LYS A 248 -7.68 -17.46 -2.78
CA LYS A 248 -6.35 -18.01 -2.47
C LYS A 248 -5.33 -17.86 -3.62
N ALA A 249 -5.80 -17.76 -4.88
CA ALA A 249 -4.93 -17.52 -6.03
C ALA A 249 -4.17 -16.18 -5.94
N PHE A 250 -4.71 -15.20 -5.22
CA PHE A 250 -4.04 -13.91 -5.00
C PHE A 250 -2.96 -13.96 -3.91
N VAL A 251 -2.88 -15.00 -3.08
CA VAL A 251 -1.87 -15.10 -2.02
C VAL A 251 -0.44 -15.00 -2.56
N PRO A 252 0.02 -15.82 -3.53
CA PRO A 252 1.38 -15.69 -4.06
C PRO A 252 1.64 -14.34 -4.73
N LEU A 253 0.67 -13.83 -5.49
CA LEU A 253 0.77 -12.52 -6.16
C LEU A 253 0.90 -11.37 -5.14
N SER A 254 0.09 -11.40 -4.08
CA SER A 254 0.12 -10.39 -3.01
C SER A 254 1.45 -10.38 -2.25
N ARG A 255 2.10 -11.54 -2.10
CA ARG A 255 3.42 -11.64 -1.45
C ARG A 255 4.52 -10.99 -2.28
N LEU A 256 4.44 -11.11 -3.61
CA LEU A 256 5.42 -10.51 -4.52
C LEU A 256 5.15 -9.03 -4.83
N THR A 257 3.94 -8.53 -4.53
CA THR A 257 3.50 -7.19 -4.96
C THR A 257 4.45 -6.08 -4.51
N PHE A 258 5.08 -6.21 -3.33
CA PHE A 258 6.06 -5.23 -2.85
C PHE A 258 7.31 -5.18 -3.74
N LEU A 259 7.89 -6.32 -4.09
CA LEU A 259 9.02 -6.34 -5.02
C LEU A 259 8.61 -5.90 -6.43
N VAL A 260 7.41 -6.27 -6.89
CA VAL A 260 6.87 -5.81 -8.19
C VAL A 260 6.80 -4.29 -8.22
N TYR A 261 6.31 -3.71 -7.13
CA TYR A 261 6.27 -2.26 -6.96
C TYR A 261 7.67 -1.61 -7.02
N LEU A 262 8.70 -2.21 -6.46
CA LEU A 262 10.05 -1.63 -6.52
C LEU A 262 10.71 -1.78 -7.90
N VAL A 263 10.52 -2.92 -8.58
CA VAL A 263 11.29 -3.21 -9.80
C VAL A 263 10.63 -2.75 -11.10
N HIS A 264 9.30 -2.56 -11.11
CA HIS A 264 8.59 -2.19 -12.34
C HIS A 264 9.12 -0.90 -13.00
N PRO A 265 9.55 0.16 -12.28
CA PRO A 265 10.05 1.36 -12.94
C PRO A 265 11.39 1.13 -13.60
N LEU A 266 12.26 0.26 -13.04
CA LEU A 266 13.53 -0.11 -13.67
C LEU A 266 13.28 -0.82 -15.00
N LEU A 267 12.30 -1.73 -15.05
CA LEU A 267 11.92 -2.43 -16.28
C LEU A 267 11.34 -1.48 -17.34
N ILE A 268 10.49 -0.54 -16.92
CA ILE A 268 9.92 0.46 -17.82
C ILE A 268 11.03 1.35 -18.38
N LEU A 269 11.91 1.88 -17.51
CA LEU A 269 13.04 2.73 -17.91
C LEU A 269 14.01 1.99 -18.83
N TRP A 270 14.36 0.74 -18.52
CA TRP A 270 15.21 -0.10 -19.34
C TRP A 270 14.61 -0.33 -20.72
N HIS A 271 13.31 -0.67 -20.79
CA HIS A 271 12.60 -0.85 -22.05
C HIS A 271 12.58 0.45 -22.85
N THR A 272 12.23 1.59 -22.24
CA THR A 272 12.21 2.88 -22.94
C THR A 272 13.58 3.29 -23.44
N ALA A 273 14.63 3.07 -22.65
CA ALA A 273 16.02 3.37 -22.99
C ALA A 273 16.55 2.51 -24.15
N TYR A 274 16.08 1.27 -24.24
CA TYR A 274 16.47 0.29 -25.27
C TYR A 274 15.83 0.57 -26.63
N LEU A 275 14.67 1.24 -26.67
CA LEU A 275 13.91 1.44 -27.90
C LEU A 275 14.70 2.22 -28.95
N LYS A 276 14.78 1.67 -30.16
CA LYS A 276 15.49 2.26 -31.30
C LYS A 276 14.59 3.08 -32.23
N LYS A 277 13.28 2.97 -32.08
CA LYS A 277 12.28 3.60 -32.93
C LYS A 277 11.13 4.14 -32.08
N PRO A 278 10.53 5.27 -32.48
CA PRO A 278 9.30 5.74 -31.86
C PRO A 278 8.19 4.70 -32.09
N PHE A 279 7.25 4.63 -31.15
CA PHE A 279 6.06 3.80 -31.25
C PHE A 279 4.82 4.66 -30.99
N TYR A 280 3.69 4.25 -31.56
CA TYR A 280 2.43 4.96 -31.35
C TYR A 280 1.79 4.53 -30.03
N THR A 281 1.51 5.50 -29.16
CA THR A 281 0.81 5.30 -27.88
C THR A 281 -0.71 5.18 -28.07
N THR A 282 -1.14 4.25 -28.93
CA THR A 282 -2.57 3.93 -29.08
C THR A 282 -3.05 3.17 -27.84
N GLN A 283 -4.34 3.29 -27.50
CA GLN A 283 -4.90 2.62 -26.32
C GLN A 283 -4.65 1.10 -26.31
N PHE A 284 -4.78 0.46 -27.48
CA PHE A 284 -4.50 -0.97 -27.65
C PHE A 284 -3.02 -1.29 -27.38
N PHE A 285 -2.10 -0.53 -27.98
CA PHE A 285 -0.67 -0.77 -27.82
C PHE A 285 -0.22 -0.51 -26.38
N THR A 286 -0.74 0.53 -25.73
CA THR A 286 -0.50 0.81 -24.31
C THR A 286 -0.99 -0.34 -23.42
N GLY A 287 -2.16 -0.92 -23.73
CA GLY A 287 -2.67 -2.11 -23.03
C GLY A 287 -1.75 -3.33 -23.18
N TYR A 288 -1.23 -3.57 -24.39
CA TYR A 288 -0.26 -4.62 -24.65
C TYR A 288 1.05 -4.42 -23.86
N LEU A 289 1.60 -3.19 -23.90
CA LEU A 289 2.80 -2.84 -23.12
C LEU A 289 2.58 -3.00 -21.62
N TYR A 290 1.41 -2.58 -21.10
CA TYR A 290 1.06 -2.74 -19.69
C TYR A 290 1.09 -4.22 -19.28
N LEU A 291 0.44 -5.10 -20.04
CA LEU A 291 0.43 -6.54 -19.75
C LEU A 291 1.83 -7.15 -19.82
N GLY A 292 2.63 -6.75 -20.82
CA GLY A 292 4.01 -7.20 -20.96
C GLY A 292 4.90 -6.75 -19.80
N HIS A 293 4.81 -5.49 -19.38
CA HIS A 293 5.54 -4.97 -18.23
C HIS A 293 5.08 -5.60 -16.92
N LEU A 294 3.77 -5.81 -16.74
CA LEU A 294 3.21 -6.45 -15.55
C LEU A 294 3.75 -7.87 -15.41
N PHE A 295 3.66 -8.67 -16.47
CA PHE A 295 4.19 -10.05 -16.48
C PHE A 295 5.69 -10.07 -16.19
N SER A 296 6.47 -9.22 -16.88
CA SER A 296 7.92 -9.15 -16.72
C SER A 296 8.31 -8.73 -15.29
N ALA A 297 7.57 -7.80 -14.68
CA ALA A 297 7.79 -7.37 -13.31
C ALA A 297 7.55 -8.51 -12.32
N TYR A 298 6.46 -9.29 -12.47
CA TYR A 298 6.23 -10.46 -11.62
C TYR A 298 7.32 -11.53 -11.78
N CYS A 299 7.79 -11.81 -12.99
CA CYS A 299 8.88 -12.75 -13.22
C CYS A 299 10.20 -12.30 -12.57
N LEU A 300 10.55 -11.02 -12.72
CA LEU A 300 11.75 -10.45 -12.09
C LEU A 300 11.63 -10.43 -10.56
N SER A 301 10.49 -10.00 -10.03
CA SER A 301 10.25 -9.99 -8.58
C SER A 301 10.26 -11.38 -7.97
N PHE A 302 9.72 -12.39 -8.66
CA PHE A 302 9.83 -13.77 -8.22
C PHE A 302 11.30 -14.21 -8.12
N SER A 303 12.09 -13.91 -9.15
CA SER A 303 13.52 -14.24 -9.19
C SER A 303 14.31 -13.55 -8.06
N LEU A 304 14.03 -12.27 -7.81
CA LEU A 304 14.65 -11.50 -6.72
C LEU A 304 14.18 -11.95 -5.34
N SER A 305 12.92 -12.35 -5.19
CA SER A 305 12.40 -12.87 -3.93
C SER A 305 13.09 -14.17 -3.53
N LEU A 306 13.38 -15.05 -4.50
CA LEU A 306 14.10 -16.30 -4.24
C LEU A 306 15.59 -16.08 -3.93
N THR A 307 16.24 -15.15 -4.64
CA THR A 307 17.70 -14.95 -4.57
C THR A 307 18.14 -14.01 -3.43
N PHE A 308 17.32 -13.01 -3.09
CA PHE A 308 17.65 -12.01 -2.07
C PHE A 308 16.68 -12.01 -0.90
N GLU A 309 15.38 -11.85 -1.12
CA GLU A 309 14.42 -11.65 -0.02
C GLU A 309 14.33 -12.88 0.92
N SER A 310 14.22 -14.07 0.34
CA SER A 310 14.11 -15.34 1.07
C SER A 310 15.28 -15.62 2.01
N PRO A 311 16.56 -15.48 1.60
CA PRO A 311 17.68 -15.67 2.51
C PRO A 311 17.74 -14.61 3.62
N PHE A 312 17.36 -13.35 3.36
CA PHE A 312 17.30 -12.34 4.42
C PHE A 312 16.22 -12.65 5.47
N ILE A 313 15.03 -13.10 5.04
CA ILE A 313 13.97 -13.54 5.97
C ILE A 313 14.44 -14.74 6.81
N LEU A 314 15.15 -15.69 6.20
CA LEU A 314 15.70 -16.83 6.93
C LEU A 314 16.77 -16.41 7.94
N LEU A 315 17.66 -15.49 7.54
CA LEU A 315 18.69 -14.93 8.40
C LEU A 315 18.08 -14.21 9.61
N GLU A 316 17.05 -13.40 9.40
CA GLU A 316 16.30 -12.74 10.47
C GLU A 316 15.71 -13.74 11.47
N LYS A 317 15.11 -14.84 10.98
CA LYS A 317 14.55 -15.90 11.84
C LYS A 317 15.62 -16.62 12.66
N ILE A 318 16.81 -16.80 12.10
CA ILE A 318 17.95 -17.41 12.78
C ILE A 318 18.48 -16.45 13.87
N ILE A 319 18.69 -15.18 13.53
CA ILE A 319 19.19 -14.14 14.46
C ILE A 319 18.20 -13.92 15.61
N SER A 320 16.90 -13.88 15.33
CA SER A 320 15.84 -13.71 16.33
C SER A 320 15.58 -14.98 17.17
N GLY A 321 16.34 -16.05 17.00
CA GLY A 321 16.24 -17.29 17.80
C GLY A 321 14.95 -18.09 17.58
N GLN A 322 14.10 -17.71 16.62
CA GLN A 322 12.80 -18.35 16.37
C GLN A 322 12.93 -19.75 15.74
N SER A 323 14.10 -20.10 15.21
CA SER A 323 14.38 -21.42 14.63
C SER A 323 14.34 -22.56 15.68
N ALA A 324 14.58 -22.27 16.97
CA ALA A 324 14.65 -23.29 18.01
C ALA A 324 13.29 -23.75 18.57
N GLN A 325 12.18 -23.04 18.30
CA GLN A 325 10.86 -23.41 18.84
C GLN A 325 10.06 -24.38 17.98
N HIS A 326 10.36 -24.52 16.68
CA HIS A 326 9.59 -25.43 15.81
C HIS A 326 9.94 -26.92 15.99
N LYS A 327 10.96 -27.25 16.80
CA LYS A 327 11.43 -28.62 17.02
C LYS A 327 11.07 -29.23 18.38
N LYS A 328 10.30 -28.53 19.24
CA LYS A 328 10.00 -28.96 20.63
C LYS A 328 8.53 -29.23 20.97
N THR A 329 7.61 -29.15 20.02
CA THR A 329 6.26 -29.70 20.21
C THR A 329 6.22 -31.12 19.67
N ASP A 330 6.59 -32.06 20.54
CA ASP A 330 6.26 -33.47 20.41
C ASP A 330 4.72 -33.62 20.53
N PRO A 331 3.99 -34.12 19.52
CA PRO A 331 2.53 -34.16 19.52
C PRO A 331 1.90 -35.07 20.59
N ASP A 332 2.67 -36.01 21.15
CA ASP A 332 2.09 -37.15 21.89
C ASP A 332 1.71 -36.87 23.35
N ASN A 333 2.12 -35.75 23.96
CA ASN A 333 1.87 -35.52 25.40
C ASN A 333 0.67 -34.62 25.75
N ASN A 334 0.02 -33.98 24.77
CA ASN A 334 -1.07 -33.02 25.03
C ASN A 334 -2.47 -33.47 24.55
N CYS A 335 -2.60 -34.55 23.79
CA CYS A 335 -3.91 -35.03 23.35
C CYS A 335 -4.56 -35.92 24.44
N LYS A 336 -5.22 -35.33 25.45
CA LYS A 336 -6.09 -36.08 26.38
C LYS A 336 -7.56 -35.94 25.99
N MET A 337 -8.24 -37.06 25.77
CA MET A 337 -9.70 -37.07 25.58
C MET A 337 -10.41 -36.56 26.84
N PRO A 338 -11.39 -35.64 26.71
CA PRO A 338 -12.28 -35.31 27.82
C PRO A 338 -13.09 -36.56 28.21
N SER A 339 -13.01 -36.97 29.48
CA SER A 339 -13.82 -38.07 30.03
C SER A 339 -15.31 -37.74 29.96
N GLU A 340 -16.11 -38.59 29.30
CA GLU A 340 -17.58 -38.49 29.32
C GLU A 340 -18.16 -38.67 30.74
N PRO A 341 -19.11 -37.84 31.18
CA PRO A 341 -19.82 -38.07 32.42
C PRO A 341 -20.84 -39.21 32.24
N ARG A 342 -20.58 -40.37 32.87
CA ARG A 342 -21.61 -41.37 33.14
C ARG A 342 -22.54 -40.84 34.22
N ASN A 343 -23.75 -40.42 33.82
CA ASN A 343 -25.05 -40.66 34.50
C ASN A 343 -26.02 -39.50 34.29
N GLY A 344 -27.27 -39.87 33.97
CA GLY A 344 -28.48 -39.24 34.53
C GLY A 344 -28.90 -37.88 33.96
N LEU A 345 -29.89 -37.92 33.07
CA LEU A 345 -30.71 -36.82 32.60
C LEU A 345 -31.17 -35.87 33.74
N SER A 346 -30.65 -34.63 33.80
CA SER A 346 -31.41 -33.41 34.17
C SER A 346 -30.50 -32.17 34.33
N THR A 347 -30.98 -31.07 33.73
CA THR A 347 -30.38 -29.71 33.65
C THR A 347 -29.23 -29.51 32.66
N LEU A 348 -29.52 -28.74 31.60
CA LEU A 348 -28.58 -28.25 30.58
C LEU A 348 -27.66 -27.20 31.22
N ASP A 349 -26.55 -27.66 31.80
CA ASP A 349 -25.52 -26.79 32.34
C ASP A 349 -24.63 -26.27 31.20
N PHE A 350 -25.04 -25.14 30.61
CA PHE A 350 -24.35 -24.48 29.47
C PHE A 350 -22.87 -24.17 29.75
N SER A 351 -22.45 -24.11 31.02
CA SER A 351 -21.06 -23.95 31.44
C SER A 351 -20.18 -25.13 30.99
N LYS A 352 -20.61 -26.37 31.26
CA LYS A 352 -19.84 -27.58 30.94
C LYS A 352 -19.76 -27.88 29.44
N ALA A 353 -20.80 -27.54 28.68
CA ALA A 353 -20.78 -27.63 27.22
C ALA A 353 -19.77 -26.65 26.59
N ARG A 354 -19.62 -25.46 27.18
CA ARG A 354 -18.67 -24.44 26.74
C ARG A 354 -17.22 -24.84 27.02
N ASP A 355 -16.95 -25.46 28.17
CA ASP A 355 -15.61 -25.94 28.53
C ASP A 355 -15.17 -27.14 27.67
N THR A 356 -16.12 -28.01 27.30
CA THR A 356 -15.84 -29.15 26.42
C THR A 356 -15.57 -28.69 24.98
N ALA A 357 -16.32 -27.70 24.49
CA ALA A 357 -16.09 -27.11 23.17
C ALA A 357 -14.79 -26.28 23.11
N ALA A 358 -14.39 -25.63 24.21
CA ALA A 358 -13.13 -24.92 24.31
C ALA A 358 -11.93 -25.88 24.25
N LYS A 359 -12.00 -27.01 24.97
CA LYS A 359 -10.95 -28.05 24.94
C LYS A 359 -10.86 -28.76 23.58
N MET A 360 -12.00 -28.96 22.89
CA MET A 360 -11.99 -29.50 21.52
C MET A 360 -11.38 -28.52 20.51
N ARG A 361 -11.59 -27.20 20.69
CA ARG A 361 -10.92 -26.17 19.90
C ARG A 361 -9.42 -26.15 20.13
N GLU A 362 -9.00 -26.23 21.39
CA GLU A 362 -7.59 -26.29 21.78
C GLU A 362 -6.90 -27.53 21.19
N ASN A 363 -7.56 -28.69 21.19
CA ASN A 363 -7.04 -29.91 20.55
C ASN A 363 -6.98 -29.81 19.01
N SER A 364 -7.92 -29.11 18.38
CA SER A 364 -7.89 -28.86 16.93
C SER A 364 -6.80 -27.86 16.53
N GLU A 365 -6.52 -26.85 17.36
CA GLU A 365 -5.43 -25.89 17.14
C GLU A 365 -4.05 -26.55 17.34
N ASN A 366 -3.98 -27.59 18.18
CA ASN A 366 -2.79 -28.42 18.39
C ASN A 366 -2.65 -29.58 17.40
N GLY A 367 -3.55 -29.73 16.42
CA GLY A 367 -3.44 -30.74 15.36
C GLY A 367 -3.76 -32.19 15.77
N CYS A 368 -4.39 -32.41 16.94
CA CYS A 368 -4.84 -33.75 17.35
C CYS A 368 -6.01 -34.21 16.46
N SER A 369 -5.85 -35.32 15.72
CA SER A 369 -6.96 -36.03 15.08
C SER A 369 -7.49 -37.11 16.03
N PHE A 370 -8.75 -36.99 16.45
CA PHE A 370 -9.48 -38.02 17.20
C PHE A 370 -10.59 -38.61 16.33
#